data_AF-A0A496WPE1-F1
#
_entry.id   AF-A0A496WPE1-F1
#
_cell.length_a   1.000
_cell.length_b   1.000
_cell.length_c   1.000
_cell.angle_alpha   90.00
_cell.angle_beta   90.00
_cell.angle_gamma   90.00
#
_symmetry.space_group_name_H-M   'P 1'
#
loop_
_entity.id
_entity.type
_entity.pdbx_description
1 polymer ?
#
loop_
_entity_poly.entity_id
_entity_poly.type
_entity_poly.pdbx_seq_one_letter_code
_entity_poly.pdbx_strand_id
1 'polypeptide(L)'
;MGGAVPFQSAYVLHDAAETEDGEDHQGSGAEIGLHAKIYVYQIGNRTHIALGSANATSAALIAEKNIEILAELAGPASRVGSVSRLFNVDADDGLGQYLVRWNQDDIHEIDTAKQAMQRLLEDARTAILAAGLVLTCRKDGEGWVLDLAGVENVALGETATAEAWPVTVGSERAVDLLPLASGQSVMLPVQALSSLTSLVAFRVKIGSESISFTLNLPVSGMPEERERAILRSVVNNREGFLRYLLLLLAGLGDGADVGTVARAFNSSSSNQLASTFDDMPLLEELVRAFSREPKRLRKVQRLIDDITKDCEADKILPAGFLSLWQVFNEAMKHHDH
;
A
#
# COMPACT_ATOMS: atom_id res chain seq x y z
N MET A 1 -39.56 16.29 22.47
CA MET A 1 -38.44 17.25 22.34
C MET A 1 -37.75 16.92 21.04
N GLY A 2 -37.77 17.86 20.09
CA GLY A 2 -37.31 17.62 18.72
C GLY A 2 -35.84 17.25 18.69
N GLY A 3 -35.52 16.07 18.17
CA GLY A 3 -34.16 15.73 17.79
C GLY A 3 -33.72 16.71 16.71
N ALA A 4 -32.58 17.36 16.91
CA ALA A 4 -31.96 18.15 15.86
C ALA A 4 -31.83 17.26 14.62
N VAL A 5 -32.42 17.66 13.50
CA VAL A 5 -32.12 17.01 12.23
C VAL A 5 -30.69 17.44 11.90
N PRO A 6 -29.71 16.51 11.94
CA PRO A 6 -28.30 16.91 11.94
C PRO A 6 -27.83 17.47 10.59
N PHE A 7 -28.63 17.31 9.52
CA PHE A 7 -28.30 17.74 8.16
C PHE A 7 -29.51 18.36 7.46
N GLN A 8 -29.28 19.41 6.66
CA GLN A 8 -30.33 20.06 5.84
C GLN A 8 -30.79 19.18 4.68
N SER A 9 -29.90 18.35 4.15
CA SER A 9 -30.12 17.38 3.08
C SER A 9 -29.03 16.30 3.13
N ALA A 10 -29.32 15.12 2.58
CA ALA A 10 -28.37 14.01 2.47
C ALA A 10 -28.45 13.46 1.04
N TYR A 11 -27.28 13.17 0.48
CA TYR A 11 -27.13 12.64 -0.86
C TYR A 11 -26.12 11.50 -0.83
N VAL A 12 -26.27 10.55 -1.74
CA VAL A 12 -25.35 9.43 -1.95
C VAL A 12 -24.90 9.43 -3.40
N LEU A 13 -23.79 8.75 -3.69
CA LEU A 13 -23.35 8.55 -5.07
C LEU A 13 -24.42 7.76 -5.83
N HIS A 14 -24.62 8.09 -7.10
CA HIS A 14 -25.45 7.29 -7.99
C HIS A 14 -24.72 5.96 -8.27
N ASP A 15 -25.41 4.82 -8.21
CA ASP A 15 -24.79 3.47 -8.40
C ASP A 15 -23.99 3.36 -9.71
N ALA A 16 -24.50 3.96 -10.79
CA ALA A 16 -23.81 4.06 -12.09
C ALA A 16 -22.46 4.82 -12.06
N ALA A 17 -22.13 5.52 -10.98
CA ALA A 17 -20.82 6.16 -10.78
C ALA A 17 -19.82 5.25 -10.04
N GLU A 18 -20.22 4.06 -9.60
CA GLU A 18 -19.34 3.07 -8.97
C GLU A 18 -18.70 2.09 -9.97
N THR A 19 -19.23 1.99 -11.20
CA THR A 19 -18.72 1.10 -12.25
C THR A 19 -17.97 1.88 -13.33
N GLU A 20 -16.65 1.79 -13.33
CA GLU A 20 -15.86 2.08 -14.53
C GLU A 20 -16.10 0.90 -15.49
N ASP A 21 -16.85 1.14 -16.58
CA ASP A 21 -17.11 0.21 -17.68
C ASP A 21 -17.75 -1.15 -17.33
N GLY A 22 -19.04 -1.19 -16.95
CA GLY A 22 -19.99 -2.27 -17.31
C GLY A 22 -19.59 -3.75 -17.09
N GLU A 23 -18.52 -4.04 -16.35
CA GLU A 23 -18.07 -5.38 -16.05
C GLU A 23 -18.56 -5.74 -14.65
N ASP A 24 -19.44 -6.74 -14.59
CA ASP A 24 -19.83 -7.42 -13.37
C ASP A 24 -18.57 -8.05 -12.73
N HIS A 25 -17.88 -7.30 -11.87
CA HIS A 25 -16.81 -7.84 -11.07
C HIS A 25 -17.40 -8.76 -9.98
N GLN A 26 -17.63 -10.03 -10.33
CA GLN A 26 -17.89 -11.12 -9.38
C GLN A 26 -16.63 -11.51 -8.58
N GLY A 27 -15.91 -10.53 -8.04
CA GLY A 27 -14.80 -10.74 -7.13
C GLY A 27 -15.27 -10.66 -5.69
N SER A 28 -15.67 -11.78 -5.08
CA SER A 28 -15.86 -11.82 -3.62
C SER A 28 -14.50 -11.68 -2.93
N GLY A 29 -14.11 -10.46 -2.57
CA GLY A 29 -12.92 -10.20 -1.74
C GLY A 29 -11.94 -9.15 -2.26
N ALA A 30 -12.18 -8.54 -3.42
CA ALA A 30 -11.55 -7.26 -3.75
C ALA A 30 -12.53 -6.16 -3.34
N GLU A 31 -12.14 -5.27 -2.44
CA GLU A 31 -12.93 -4.08 -2.09
C GLU A 31 -13.07 -3.18 -3.32
N ILE A 32 -14.06 -3.47 -4.15
CA ILE A 32 -14.56 -2.57 -5.20
C ILE A 32 -15.23 -1.44 -4.43
N GLY A 33 -14.58 -0.28 -4.37
CA GLY A 33 -15.08 0.88 -3.66
C GLY A 33 -14.08 2.04 -3.66
N LEU A 34 -14.58 3.26 -3.74
CA LEU A 34 -13.79 4.49 -3.71
C LEU A 34 -12.96 4.58 -2.41
N HIS A 35 -11.65 4.29 -2.49
CA HIS A 35 -10.80 4.11 -1.31
C HIS A 35 -10.33 5.42 -0.66
N ALA A 36 -10.34 6.53 -1.40
CA ALA A 36 -9.94 7.83 -0.89
C ALA A 36 -11.14 8.62 -0.38
N LYS A 37 -11.00 9.25 0.80
CA LYS A 37 -12.04 10.08 1.42
C LYS A 37 -11.74 11.55 1.12
N ILE A 38 -12.79 12.27 0.74
CA ILE A 38 -12.71 13.68 0.37
C ILE A 38 -13.54 14.51 1.36
N TYR A 39 -12.91 15.54 1.92
CA TYR A 39 -13.57 16.58 2.70
C TYR A 39 -13.48 17.88 1.92
N VAL A 40 -14.63 18.45 1.57
CA VAL A 40 -14.70 19.74 0.86
C VAL A 40 -15.38 20.75 1.77
N TYR A 41 -14.69 21.86 2.05
CA TYR A 41 -15.20 22.89 2.96
C TYR A 41 -14.74 24.29 2.54
N GLN A 42 -15.39 25.32 3.08
CA GLN A 42 -15.08 26.72 2.78
C GLN A 42 -14.78 27.51 4.05
N ILE A 43 -13.72 28.31 3.98
CA ILE A 43 -13.38 29.30 5.00
C ILE A 43 -13.27 30.66 4.31
N GLY A 44 -14.23 31.55 4.58
CA GLY A 44 -14.33 32.84 3.91
C GLY A 44 -14.52 32.69 2.40
N ASN A 45 -13.60 33.26 1.60
CA ASN A 45 -13.64 33.20 0.14
C ASN A 45 -12.76 32.09 -0.46
N ARG A 46 -12.31 31.14 0.36
CA ARG A 46 -11.45 30.03 -0.07
C ARG A 46 -12.17 28.70 0.04
N THR A 47 -11.97 27.85 -0.95
CA THR A 47 -12.42 26.45 -0.97
C THR A 47 -11.23 25.56 -0.69
N HIS A 48 -11.44 24.59 0.19
CA HIS A 48 -10.49 23.60 0.64
C HIS A 48 -11.00 22.22 0.25
N ILE A 49 -10.14 21.41 -0.37
CA ILE A 49 -10.41 20.02 -0.74
C ILE A 49 -9.29 19.19 -0.09
N ALA A 50 -9.63 18.47 0.98
CA ALA A 50 -8.73 17.53 1.64
C ALA A 50 -9.05 16.11 1.17
N LEU A 51 -8.04 15.39 0.70
CA LEU A 51 -8.14 14.02 0.17
C LEU A 51 -7.19 13.12 0.97
N GLY A 52 -7.63 11.92 1.34
CA GLY A 52 -6.72 10.90 1.85
C GLY A 52 -7.40 9.71 2.51
N SER A 53 -6.76 9.12 3.52
CA SER A 53 -7.18 7.85 4.13
C SER A 53 -8.27 8.01 5.19
N ALA A 54 -8.38 9.20 5.81
CA ALA A 54 -9.21 9.41 6.98
C ALA A 54 -10.71 9.22 6.68
N ASN A 55 -11.32 8.20 7.29
CA ASN A 55 -12.78 8.06 7.32
C ASN A 55 -13.42 9.14 8.21
N ALA A 56 -14.69 9.48 7.96
CA ALA A 56 -15.45 10.42 8.78
C ALA A 56 -15.88 9.79 10.13
N THR A 57 -14.90 9.40 10.95
CA THR A 57 -15.10 8.67 12.21
C THR A 57 -14.30 9.34 13.33
N SER A 58 -14.73 9.15 14.58
CA SER A 58 -14.00 9.66 15.74
C SER A 58 -12.56 9.11 15.81
N ALA A 59 -12.35 7.83 15.49
CA ALA A 59 -11.02 7.21 15.51
C ALA A 59 -10.02 7.91 14.58
N ALA A 60 -10.49 8.33 13.39
CA ALA A 60 -9.67 8.99 12.38
C ALA A 60 -9.54 10.51 12.59
N LEU A 61 -10.58 11.19 13.10
CA LEU A 61 -10.65 12.66 13.10
C LEU A 61 -10.46 13.33 14.47
N ILE A 62 -10.74 12.63 15.58
CA ILE A 62 -10.87 13.28 16.90
C ILE A 62 -10.10 12.53 18.00
N ALA A 63 -10.20 11.21 18.04
CA ALA A 63 -9.68 10.39 19.11
C ALA A 63 -8.22 9.98 18.95
N GLU A 64 -7.53 10.46 17.90
CA GLU A 64 -6.11 10.21 17.61
C GLU A 64 -5.72 8.73 17.67
N LYS A 65 -6.64 7.83 17.27
CA LYS A 65 -6.41 6.38 17.31
C LYS A 65 -5.74 5.87 16.04
N ASN A 66 -6.10 6.44 14.89
CA ASN A 66 -5.53 6.07 13.61
C ASN A 66 -4.41 7.03 13.21
N ILE A 67 -3.41 6.51 12.50
CA ILE A 67 -2.46 7.35 11.76
C ILE A 67 -3.06 7.56 10.37
N GLU A 68 -3.51 8.78 10.10
CA GLU A 68 -4.17 9.15 8.85
C GLU A 68 -3.33 10.19 8.09
N ILE A 69 -3.38 10.14 6.76
CA ILE A 69 -2.73 11.13 5.90
C ILE A 69 -3.81 11.80 5.06
N LEU A 70 -3.82 13.13 5.07
CA LEU A 70 -4.65 13.97 4.22
C LEU A 70 -3.76 14.97 3.48
N ALA A 71 -3.97 15.12 2.18
CA ALA A 71 -3.38 16.17 1.37
C ALA A 71 -4.46 17.21 1.07
N GLU A 72 -4.16 18.49 1.29
CA GLU A 72 -5.11 19.59 1.06
C GLU A 72 -4.73 20.43 -0.16
N LEU A 73 -5.71 20.67 -1.02
CA LEU A 73 -5.67 21.68 -2.06
C LEU A 73 -6.59 22.84 -1.67
N ALA A 74 -6.05 24.07 -1.63
CA ALA A 74 -6.81 25.25 -1.25
C ALA A 74 -6.63 26.41 -2.24
N GLY A 75 -7.73 27.04 -2.63
CA GLY A 75 -7.72 28.16 -3.57
C GLY A 75 -8.90 29.11 -3.42
N PRO A 76 -8.88 30.27 -4.09
CA PRO A 76 -10.02 31.18 -4.12
C PRO A 76 -11.27 30.47 -4.69
N ALA A 77 -12.41 30.60 -4.03
CA ALA A 77 -13.67 29.96 -4.44
C ALA A 77 -14.13 30.41 -5.84
N SER A 78 -13.73 31.61 -6.28
CA SER A 78 -13.98 32.10 -7.64
C SER A 78 -13.25 31.33 -8.74
N ARG A 79 -12.16 30.62 -8.40
CA ARG A 79 -11.39 29.79 -9.34
C ARG A 79 -11.64 28.30 -9.16
N VAL A 80 -11.71 27.85 -7.91
CA VAL A 80 -11.91 26.42 -7.57
C VAL A 80 -13.38 26.01 -7.64
N GLY A 81 -14.31 26.95 -7.44
CA GLY A 81 -15.73 26.68 -7.19
C GLY A 81 -16.04 26.69 -5.69
N SER A 82 -17.21 27.21 -5.32
CA SER A 82 -17.72 27.10 -3.94
C SER A 82 -18.22 25.69 -3.64
N VAL A 83 -18.32 25.31 -2.37
CA VAL A 83 -18.90 24.01 -1.97
C VAL A 83 -20.30 23.86 -2.57
N SER A 84 -21.15 24.89 -2.44
CA SER A 84 -22.51 24.87 -2.99
C SER A 84 -22.54 24.71 -4.51
N ARG A 85 -21.54 25.21 -5.24
CA ARG A 85 -21.44 25.01 -6.70
C ARG A 85 -20.97 23.60 -7.02
N LEU A 86 -19.91 23.12 -6.36
CA LEU A 86 -19.31 21.82 -6.61
C LEU A 86 -20.29 20.66 -6.34
N PHE A 87 -21.19 20.84 -5.37
CA PHE A 87 -22.20 19.84 -5.00
C PHE A 87 -23.62 20.26 -5.40
N ASN A 88 -23.77 21.15 -6.39
CA ASN A 88 -25.09 21.49 -6.92
C ASN A 88 -25.63 20.35 -7.77
N VAL A 89 -26.68 19.68 -7.32
CA VAL A 89 -27.30 18.56 -8.04
C VAL A 89 -28.07 18.99 -9.29
N ASP A 90 -28.42 20.27 -9.40
CA ASP A 90 -29.14 20.83 -10.55
C ASP A 90 -28.18 21.37 -11.64
N ALA A 91 -26.87 21.24 -11.45
CA ALA A 91 -25.86 21.73 -12.39
C ALA A 91 -25.28 20.61 -13.24
N ASP A 92 -24.98 20.93 -14.51
CA ASP A 92 -24.29 20.04 -15.45
C ASP A 92 -22.75 20.04 -15.24
N ASP A 93 -22.26 20.69 -14.17
CA ASP A 93 -20.84 20.76 -13.80
C ASP A 93 -20.59 20.39 -12.33
N GLY A 94 -19.40 19.85 -12.04
CA GLY A 94 -18.99 19.48 -10.68
C GLY A 94 -19.35 18.04 -10.28
N LEU A 95 -19.39 17.80 -8.97
CA LEU A 95 -19.67 16.50 -8.37
C LEU A 95 -21.16 16.27 -8.12
N GLY A 96 -21.96 17.32 -8.08
CA GLY A 96 -23.41 17.24 -7.81
C GLY A 96 -24.17 16.37 -8.82
N GLN A 97 -23.75 16.33 -10.08
CA GLN A 97 -24.35 15.48 -11.12
C GLN A 97 -24.27 13.96 -10.82
N TYR A 98 -23.35 13.54 -9.94
CA TYR A 98 -23.20 12.15 -9.53
C TYR A 98 -23.95 11.82 -8.24
N LEU A 99 -24.66 12.80 -7.67
CA LEU A 99 -25.32 12.66 -6.39
C LEU A 99 -26.83 12.51 -6.57
N VAL A 100 -27.40 11.49 -5.92
CA VAL A 100 -28.84 11.31 -5.79
C VAL A 100 -29.27 11.55 -4.36
N ARG A 101 -30.49 12.07 -4.18
CA ARG A 101 -31.03 12.34 -2.85
C ARG A 101 -31.18 11.03 -2.10
N TRP A 102 -30.60 10.97 -0.90
CA TRP A 102 -30.77 9.84 -0.01
C TRP A 102 -32.20 9.83 0.54
N ASN A 103 -32.90 8.70 0.39
CA ASN A 103 -34.27 8.52 0.87
C ASN A 103 -34.27 7.71 2.16
N GLN A 104 -35.07 8.12 3.14
CA GLN A 104 -35.18 7.43 4.43
C GLN A 104 -35.78 6.02 4.33
N ASP A 105 -36.43 5.68 3.22
CA ASP A 105 -36.96 4.32 3.01
C ASP A 105 -35.85 3.29 2.75
N ASP A 106 -34.60 3.73 2.52
CA ASP A 106 -33.40 2.88 2.41
C ASP A 106 -32.82 2.45 3.77
N ILE A 107 -33.55 2.68 4.87
CA ILE A 107 -33.17 2.18 6.20
C ILE A 107 -33.31 0.66 6.20
N HIS A 108 -32.18 -0.01 6.03
CA HIS A 108 -32.07 -1.45 6.26
C HIS A 108 -32.22 -1.71 7.76
N GLU A 109 -33.01 -2.73 8.11
CA GLU A 109 -33.13 -3.18 9.50
C GLU A 109 -31.74 -3.52 10.04
N ILE A 110 -31.36 -2.90 11.17
CA ILE A 110 -30.06 -3.15 11.78
C ILE A 110 -30.04 -4.60 12.25
N ASP A 111 -29.25 -5.42 11.57
CA ASP A 111 -29.01 -6.80 12.00
C ASP A 111 -28.16 -6.78 13.29
N THR A 112 -28.88 -6.79 14.42
CA THR A 112 -28.29 -6.78 15.76
C THR A 112 -27.39 -7.99 16.02
N ALA A 113 -27.67 -9.14 15.39
CA ALA A 113 -26.83 -10.32 15.50
C ALA A 113 -25.51 -10.13 14.75
N LYS A 114 -25.56 -9.57 13.54
CA LYS A 114 -24.36 -9.19 12.78
C LYS A 114 -23.52 -8.16 13.52
N GLN A 115 -24.14 -7.14 14.12
CA GLN A 115 -23.42 -6.15 14.94
C GLN A 115 -22.76 -6.77 16.17
N ALA A 116 -23.45 -7.68 16.87
CA ALA A 116 -22.88 -8.40 18.01
C ALA A 116 -21.68 -9.25 17.59
N MET A 117 -21.76 -9.93 16.44
CA MET A 117 -20.65 -10.70 15.88
C MET A 117 -19.45 -9.82 15.53
N GLN A 118 -19.70 -8.67 14.90
CA GLN A 118 -18.65 -7.71 14.55
C GLN A 118 -17.95 -7.17 15.80
N ARG A 119 -18.67 -6.92 16.89
CA ARG A 119 -18.07 -6.53 18.18
C ARG A 119 -17.16 -7.62 18.73
N LEU A 120 -17.58 -8.89 18.70
CA LEU A 120 -16.74 -10.00 19.15
C LEU A 120 -15.45 -10.15 18.32
N LEU A 121 -15.53 -9.96 17.01
CA LEU A 121 -14.35 -9.95 16.13
C LEU A 121 -13.40 -8.80 16.47
N GLU A 122 -13.95 -7.61 16.75
CA GLU A 122 -13.18 -6.43 17.15
C GLU A 122 -12.53 -6.59 18.54
N ASP A 123 -13.22 -7.21 19.49
CA ASP A 123 -12.69 -7.53 20.81
C ASP A 123 -11.53 -8.54 20.69
N ALA A 124 -11.69 -9.58 19.86
CA ALA A 124 -10.64 -10.56 19.59
C ALA A 124 -9.42 -9.92 18.88
N ARG A 125 -9.64 -9.03 17.91
CA ARG A 125 -8.57 -8.22 17.29
C ARG A 125 -7.85 -7.39 18.34
N THR A 126 -8.58 -6.72 19.21
CA THR A 126 -8.02 -5.89 20.28
C THR A 126 -7.18 -6.72 21.26
N ALA A 127 -7.60 -7.94 21.59
CA ALA A 127 -6.83 -8.85 22.42
C ALA A 127 -5.49 -9.25 21.77
N ILE A 128 -5.48 -9.51 20.46
CA ILE A 128 -4.24 -9.79 19.69
C ILE A 128 -3.30 -8.58 19.72
N LEU A 129 -3.84 -7.36 19.50
CA LEU A 129 -3.07 -6.12 19.52
C LEU A 129 -2.44 -5.85 20.90
N ALA A 130 -3.18 -6.13 21.97
CA ALA A 130 -2.73 -5.91 23.34
C ALA A 130 -1.65 -6.91 23.80
N ALA A 131 -1.52 -8.07 23.13
CA ALA A 131 -0.61 -9.14 23.54
C ALA A 131 0.89 -8.81 23.40
N GLY A 132 1.24 -7.65 22.82
CA GLY A 132 2.63 -7.22 22.69
C GLY A 132 3.47 -8.16 21.81
N LEU A 133 2.90 -8.62 20.69
CA LEU A 133 3.53 -9.62 19.83
C LEU A 133 4.91 -9.20 19.32
N VAL A 134 5.86 -10.14 19.35
CA VAL A 134 7.23 -9.97 18.85
C VAL A 134 7.65 -11.12 17.96
N LEU A 135 8.58 -10.85 17.05
CA LEU A 135 9.17 -11.83 16.14
C LEU A 135 10.65 -12.06 16.47
N THR A 136 11.05 -13.33 16.44
CA THR A 136 12.46 -13.72 16.45
C THR A 136 12.78 -14.46 15.17
N CYS A 137 13.71 -13.92 14.38
CA CYS A 137 14.15 -14.55 13.16
C CYS A 137 15.30 -15.51 13.42
N ARG A 138 15.22 -16.71 12.87
CA ARG A 138 16.31 -17.69 12.89
C ARG A 138 16.42 -18.41 11.56
N LYS A 139 17.63 -18.87 11.26
CA LYS A 139 17.90 -19.71 10.09
C LYS A 139 17.37 -21.12 10.36
N ASP A 140 16.69 -21.70 9.38
CA ASP A 140 16.15 -23.06 9.44
C ASP A 140 16.43 -23.78 8.12
N GLY A 141 17.45 -24.63 8.11
CA GLY A 141 17.99 -25.24 6.89
C GLY A 141 18.46 -24.19 5.89
N GLU A 142 17.93 -24.29 4.65
CA GLU A 142 18.18 -23.33 3.57
C GLU A 142 17.27 -22.08 3.63
N GLY A 143 16.29 -22.07 4.54
CA GLY A 143 15.33 -20.99 4.69
C GLY A 143 15.46 -20.24 6.01
N TRP A 144 14.48 -19.40 6.25
CA TRP A 144 14.35 -18.60 7.47
C TRP A 144 12.95 -18.79 8.04
N VAL A 145 12.88 -18.83 9.37
CA VAL A 145 11.62 -18.89 10.11
C VAL A 145 11.52 -17.68 11.04
N LEU A 146 10.29 -17.24 11.25
CA LEU A 146 9.95 -16.21 12.22
C LEU A 146 9.16 -16.88 13.34
N ASP A 147 9.73 -16.92 14.53
CA ASP A 147 9.04 -17.36 15.74
C ASP A 147 8.25 -16.18 16.31
N LEU A 148 6.93 -16.30 16.29
CA LEU A 148 5.97 -15.35 16.83
C LEU A 148 5.68 -15.68 18.30
N ALA A 149 5.87 -14.72 19.20
CA ALA A 149 5.57 -14.88 20.61
C ALA A 149 4.78 -13.67 21.15
N GLY A 150 3.88 -13.91 22.09
CA GLY A 150 3.20 -12.87 22.86
C GLY A 150 3.96 -12.58 24.15
N VAL A 151 4.01 -11.30 24.54
CA VAL A 151 4.47 -10.89 25.88
C VAL A 151 3.38 -11.17 26.91
N GLU A 152 2.12 -11.03 26.51
CA GLU A 152 0.94 -11.39 27.31
C GLU A 152 0.15 -12.53 26.62
N ASN A 153 -0.65 -13.25 27.41
CA ASN A 153 -1.51 -14.31 26.87
C ASN A 153 -2.61 -13.71 25.98
N VAL A 154 -2.75 -14.27 24.77
CA VAL A 154 -3.82 -13.86 23.86
C VAL A 154 -5.13 -14.50 24.30
N ALA A 155 -6.01 -13.71 24.93
CA ALA A 155 -7.34 -14.15 25.33
C ALA A 155 -8.32 -14.13 24.14
N LEU A 156 -8.19 -15.11 23.23
CA LEU A 156 -9.20 -15.36 22.20
C LEU A 156 -10.42 -16.02 22.88
N GLY A 157 -11.61 -15.46 22.72
CA GLY A 157 -12.84 -16.08 23.21
C GLY A 157 -13.01 -17.51 22.66
N GLU A 158 -13.72 -18.39 23.37
CA GLU A 158 -13.80 -19.83 23.06
C GLU A 158 -14.29 -20.17 21.65
N THR A 159 -15.01 -19.25 21.00
CA THR A 159 -15.58 -19.41 19.65
C THR A 159 -14.71 -18.83 18.53
N ALA A 160 -13.63 -18.10 18.88
CA ALA A 160 -12.78 -17.44 17.92
C ALA A 160 -11.60 -18.33 17.52
N THR A 161 -11.37 -18.45 16.22
CA THR A 161 -10.14 -19.02 15.67
C THR A 161 -9.31 -17.90 15.06
N ALA A 162 -7.99 -17.98 15.21
CA ALA A 162 -7.08 -16.97 14.68
C ALA A 162 -5.90 -17.65 13.98
N GLU A 163 -5.56 -17.13 12.81
CA GLU A 163 -4.46 -17.61 11.99
C GLU A 163 -3.56 -16.44 11.56
N ALA A 164 -2.27 -16.68 11.38
CA ALA A 164 -1.31 -15.66 10.94
C ALA A 164 -0.37 -16.16 9.86
N TRP A 165 0.11 -15.23 9.03
CA TRP A 165 1.13 -15.49 8.02
C TRP A 165 1.93 -14.22 7.69
N PRO A 166 3.21 -14.33 7.28
CA PRO A 166 3.93 -13.20 6.71
C PRO A 166 3.23 -12.72 5.43
N VAL A 167 3.07 -11.40 5.24
CA VAL A 167 2.33 -10.86 4.07
C VAL A 167 2.94 -11.26 2.72
N THR A 168 4.24 -11.55 2.70
CA THR A 168 5.02 -11.97 1.52
C THR A 168 4.82 -13.43 1.15
N VAL A 169 4.21 -14.23 2.03
CA VAL A 169 4.10 -15.68 1.92
C VAL A 169 2.75 -16.09 1.37
N GLY A 170 1.67 -15.37 1.69
CA GLY A 170 0.30 -15.69 1.28
C GLY A 170 -0.52 -16.42 2.37
N SER A 171 -1.86 -16.28 2.32
CA SER A 171 -2.76 -16.80 3.37
C SER A 171 -2.96 -18.32 3.34
N GLU A 172 -2.60 -18.97 2.23
CA GLU A 172 -2.63 -20.42 2.08
C GLU A 172 -1.62 -21.15 2.97
N ARG A 173 -0.64 -20.42 3.51
CA ARG A 173 0.34 -20.92 4.49
C ARG A 173 0.08 -20.37 5.90
N ALA A 174 -1.13 -19.90 6.19
CA ALA A 174 -1.47 -19.44 7.53
C ALA A 174 -1.28 -20.54 8.58
N VAL A 175 -0.80 -20.14 9.76
CA VAL A 175 -0.62 -21.01 10.92
C VAL A 175 -1.54 -20.60 12.04
N ASP A 176 -2.03 -21.57 12.80
CA ASP A 176 -2.96 -21.38 13.91
C ASP A 176 -2.26 -20.69 15.10
N LEU A 177 -2.93 -19.70 15.70
CA LEU A 177 -2.44 -18.92 16.83
C LEU A 177 -2.85 -19.47 18.20
N LEU A 178 -3.59 -20.56 18.27
CA LEU A 178 -3.99 -21.23 19.51
C LEU A 178 -2.84 -21.45 20.50
N PRO A 179 -1.60 -21.80 20.09
CA PRO A 179 -0.49 -21.92 21.03
C PRO A 179 -0.17 -20.63 21.81
N LEU A 180 -0.41 -19.45 21.22
CA LEU A 180 -0.20 -18.16 21.91
C LEU A 180 -1.16 -17.96 23.08
N ALA A 181 -2.36 -18.55 23.04
CA ALA A 181 -3.28 -18.51 24.18
C ALA A 181 -2.74 -19.25 25.41
N SER A 182 -1.83 -20.21 25.19
CA SER A 182 -1.13 -20.97 26.23
C SER A 182 0.26 -20.41 26.56
N GLY A 183 0.61 -19.22 26.04
CA GLY A 183 1.92 -18.60 26.23
C GLY A 183 3.05 -19.26 25.44
N GLN A 184 2.74 -20.11 24.47
CA GLN A 184 3.73 -20.77 23.61
C GLN A 184 3.95 -19.98 22.33
N SER A 185 5.19 -19.97 21.82
CA SER A 185 5.50 -19.35 20.52
C SER A 185 4.96 -20.18 19.35
N VAL A 186 4.59 -19.49 18.28
CA VAL A 186 4.13 -20.08 17.01
C VAL A 186 5.20 -19.87 15.94
N MET A 187 5.60 -20.93 15.25
CA MET A 187 6.52 -20.83 14.12
C MET A 187 5.73 -20.46 12.87
N LEU A 188 6.04 -19.31 12.27
CA LEU A 188 5.51 -18.93 10.97
C LEU A 188 6.15 -19.78 9.85
N PRO A 189 5.56 -19.84 8.64
CA PRO A 189 6.11 -20.62 7.54
C PRO A 189 7.56 -20.28 7.20
N VAL A 190 8.34 -21.31 6.83
CA VAL A 190 9.69 -21.12 6.29
C VAL A 190 9.63 -20.30 5.01
N GLN A 191 10.51 -19.32 4.90
CA GLN A 191 10.54 -18.36 3.81
C GLN A 191 11.97 -18.07 3.34
N ALA A 192 12.09 -17.63 2.09
CA ALA A 192 13.37 -17.18 1.54
C ALA A 192 13.84 -15.90 2.23
N LEU A 193 15.15 -15.66 2.20
CA LEU A 193 15.76 -14.46 2.79
C LEU A 193 15.13 -13.16 2.23
N SER A 194 14.82 -13.13 0.93
CA SER A 194 14.17 -12.00 0.25
C SER A 194 12.70 -11.82 0.63
N SER A 195 12.05 -12.84 1.20
CA SER A 195 10.65 -12.81 1.62
C SER A 195 10.48 -12.51 3.10
N LEU A 196 11.57 -12.45 3.88
CA LEU A 196 11.50 -12.03 5.29
C LEU A 196 10.83 -10.66 5.41
N THR A 197 9.89 -10.53 6.33
CA THR A 197 9.16 -9.27 6.57
C THR A 197 8.74 -9.19 8.05
N SER A 198 8.65 -7.98 8.58
CA SER A 198 8.04 -7.70 9.88
C SER A 198 6.52 -7.55 9.81
N LEU A 199 5.96 -7.46 8.58
CA LEU A 199 4.53 -7.38 8.33
C LEU A 199 3.91 -8.77 8.38
N VAL A 200 3.09 -9.01 9.41
CA VAL A 200 2.36 -10.25 9.60
C VAL A 200 0.87 -9.96 9.46
N ALA A 201 0.21 -10.69 8.57
CA ALA A 201 -1.23 -10.68 8.43
C ALA A 201 -1.85 -11.66 9.42
N PHE A 202 -3.01 -11.28 9.91
CA PHE A 202 -3.83 -12.01 10.86
C PHE A 202 -5.22 -12.14 10.28
N ARG A 203 -5.87 -13.28 10.53
CA ARG A 203 -7.29 -13.46 10.29
C ARG A 203 -7.93 -14.09 11.51
N VAL A 204 -8.98 -13.45 12.01
CA VAL A 204 -9.82 -13.97 13.09
C VAL A 204 -11.17 -14.34 12.50
N LYS A 205 -11.66 -15.53 12.82
CA LYS A 205 -12.96 -16.04 12.36
C LYS A 205 -13.83 -16.40 13.56
N ILE A 206 -15.10 -15.98 13.51
CA ILE A 206 -16.14 -16.38 14.46
C ILE A 206 -17.38 -16.73 13.63
N GLY A 207 -17.77 -18.01 13.62
CA GLY A 207 -18.85 -18.49 12.76
C GLY A 207 -18.51 -18.32 11.26
N SER A 208 -19.38 -17.64 10.52
CA SER A 208 -19.20 -17.32 9.10
C SER A 208 -18.49 -15.98 8.85
N GLU A 209 -18.31 -15.16 9.88
CA GLU A 209 -17.73 -13.83 9.77
C GLU A 209 -16.23 -13.87 10.07
N SER A 210 -15.48 -12.98 9.41
CA SER A 210 -14.04 -12.88 9.64
C SER A 210 -13.54 -11.45 9.52
N ILE A 211 -12.49 -11.15 10.27
CA ILE A 211 -11.75 -9.90 10.15
C ILE A 211 -10.29 -10.24 9.83
N SER A 212 -9.73 -9.54 8.84
CA SER A 212 -8.31 -9.63 8.50
C SER A 212 -7.63 -8.28 8.73
N PHE A 213 -6.42 -8.30 9.26
CA PHE A 213 -5.62 -7.10 9.51
C PHE A 213 -4.13 -7.44 9.48
N THR A 214 -3.28 -6.43 9.38
CA THR A 214 -1.82 -6.61 9.31
C THR A 214 -1.14 -5.79 10.40
N LEU A 215 -0.14 -6.39 11.05
CA LEU A 215 0.71 -5.71 12.04
C LEU A 215 2.15 -5.64 11.54
N ASN A 216 2.79 -4.50 11.76
CA ASN A 216 4.23 -4.36 11.67
C ASN A 216 4.85 -4.67 13.03
N LEU A 217 5.33 -5.89 13.22
CA LEU A 217 5.80 -6.38 14.51
C LEU A 217 7.28 -6.05 14.74
N PRO A 218 7.69 -5.73 15.98
CA PRO A 218 9.10 -5.69 16.34
C PRO A 218 9.75 -7.04 16.02
N VAL A 219 10.89 -7.01 15.34
CA VAL A 219 11.64 -8.21 14.97
C VAL A 219 13.10 -8.14 15.40
N SER A 220 13.57 -9.24 15.98
CA SER A 220 14.98 -9.44 16.32
C SER A 220 15.61 -10.52 15.45
N GLY A 221 16.92 -10.45 15.22
CA GLY A 221 17.67 -11.46 14.47
C GLY A 221 17.50 -11.39 12.94
N MET A 222 16.95 -10.30 12.40
CA MET A 222 16.88 -10.12 10.94
C MET A 222 18.29 -10.09 10.32
N PRO A 223 18.56 -10.87 9.25
CA PRO A 223 19.89 -10.90 8.64
C PRO A 223 20.21 -9.60 7.91
N GLU A 224 21.43 -9.08 8.08
CA GLU A 224 21.90 -7.87 7.37
C GLU A 224 21.91 -8.04 5.85
N GLU A 225 22.08 -9.28 5.36
CA GLU A 225 22.07 -9.62 3.94
C GLU A 225 20.67 -9.54 3.29
N ARG A 226 19.61 -9.34 4.09
CA ARG A 226 18.22 -9.31 3.62
C ARG A 226 18.01 -8.27 2.52
N GLU A 227 18.51 -7.04 2.71
CA GLU A 227 18.32 -5.97 1.72
C GLU A 227 18.90 -6.35 0.36
N ARG A 228 20.11 -6.93 0.36
CA ARG A 228 20.75 -7.45 -0.86
C ARG A 228 19.93 -8.58 -1.49
N ALA A 229 19.40 -9.50 -0.68
CA ALA A 229 18.56 -10.58 -1.19
C ALA A 229 17.25 -10.09 -1.82
N ILE A 230 16.62 -9.07 -1.23
CA ILE A 230 15.42 -8.42 -1.79
C ILE A 230 15.75 -7.79 -3.13
N LEU A 231 16.81 -6.98 -3.21
CA LEU A 231 17.26 -6.36 -4.45
C LEU A 231 17.50 -7.41 -5.54
N ARG A 232 18.15 -8.53 -5.21
CA ARG A 232 18.34 -9.64 -6.15
C ARG A 232 17.05 -10.29 -6.60
N SER A 233 16.07 -10.45 -5.72
CA SER A 233 14.78 -11.04 -6.11
C SER A 233 14.01 -10.15 -7.10
N VAL A 234 14.15 -8.83 -6.97
CA VAL A 234 13.54 -7.84 -7.88
C VAL A 234 14.33 -7.75 -9.19
N VAL A 235 15.67 -7.78 -9.10
CA VAL A 235 16.60 -7.64 -10.21
C VAL A 235 17.20 -9.00 -10.59
N ASN A 236 16.33 -9.96 -10.90
CA ASN A 236 16.73 -11.33 -11.22
C ASN A 236 16.95 -11.57 -12.73
N ASN A 237 16.64 -10.59 -13.58
CA ASN A 237 16.77 -10.65 -15.04
C ASN A 237 16.90 -9.23 -15.64
N ARG A 238 17.12 -9.15 -16.96
CA ARG A 238 17.26 -7.88 -17.70
C ARG A 238 16.07 -6.93 -17.53
N GLU A 239 14.87 -7.48 -17.50
CA GLU A 239 13.63 -6.73 -17.36
C GLU A 239 13.52 -6.09 -15.96
N GLY A 240 13.78 -6.86 -14.91
CA GLY A 240 13.80 -6.40 -13.53
C GLY A 240 14.89 -5.34 -13.29
N PHE A 241 16.06 -5.51 -13.91
CA PHE A 241 17.12 -4.50 -13.89
C PHE A 241 16.64 -3.18 -14.48
N LEU A 242 16.07 -3.21 -15.69
CA LEU A 242 15.61 -1.99 -16.38
C LEU A 242 14.47 -1.31 -15.62
N ARG A 243 13.48 -2.05 -15.10
CA ARG A 243 12.40 -1.49 -14.25
C ARG A 243 12.98 -0.78 -13.02
N TYR A 244 13.91 -1.42 -12.33
CA TYR A 244 14.52 -0.86 -11.13
C TYR A 244 15.40 0.35 -11.46
N LEU A 245 16.14 0.32 -12.57
CA LEU A 245 16.90 1.47 -13.07
C LEU A 245 15.98 2.67 -13.34
N LEU A 246 14.84 2.47 -13.99
CA LEU A 246 13.87 3.55 -14.21
C LEU A 246 13.33 4.12 -12.92
N LEU A 247 13.02 3.28 -11.93
CA LEU A 247 12.58 3.76 -10.63
C LEU A 247 13.62 4.67 -9.96
N LEU A 248 14.91 4.32 -10.08
CA LEU A 248 16.01 5.13 -9.56
C LEU A 248 16.18 6.46 -10.33
N LEU A 249 15.93 6.45 -11.64
CA LEU A 249 16.10 7.62 -12.51
C LEU A 249 14.92 8.58 -12.46
N ALA A 250 13.69 8.07 -12.50
CA ALA A 250 12.47 8.87 -12.49
C ALA A 250 12.45 9.82 -11.29
N GLY A 251 12.83 9.30 -10.12
CA GLY A 251 12.81 10.03 -8.86
C GLY A 251 11.40 10.45 -8.45
N LEU A 252 11.07 10.26 -7.19
CA LEU A 252 9.75 10.59 -6.64
C LEU A 252 9.59 12.11 -6.39
N GLY A 253 10.21 12.94 -7.22
CA GLY A 253 10.29 14.41 -7.07
C GLY A 253 9.69 15.16 -8.26
N ASP A 254 9.47 16.46 -8.03
CA ASP A 254 8.67 17.38 -8.86
C ASP A 254 9.07 17.35 -10.35
N GLY A 255 8.22 16.75 -11.18
CA GLY A 255 8.40 16.64 -12.64
C GLY A 255 8.68 15.24 -13.20
N ALA A 256 8.71 14.19 -12.37
CA ALA A 256 8.72 12.83 -12.88
C ALA A 256 7.38 12.49 -13.56
N ASP A 257 7.41 11.92 -14.77
CA ASP A 257 6.21 11.33 -15.37
C ASP A 257 5.90 10.02 -14.64
N VAL A 258 5.26 10.17 -13.48
CA VAL A 258 4.76 9.07 -12.64
C VAL A 258 3.86 8.15 -13.45
N GLY A 259 3.16 8.66 -14.47
CA GLY A 259 2.35 7.86 -15.39
C GLY A 259 3.18 6.89 -16.22
N THR A 260 4.34 7.31 -16.71
CA THR A 260 5.25 6.42 -17.45
C THR A 260 5.87 5.35 -16.55
N VAL A 261 6.25 5.71 -15.32
CA VAL A 261 6.72 4.75 -14.31
C VAL A 261 5.63 3.74 -13.98
N ALA A 262 4.42 4.21 -13.69
CA ALA A 262 3.26 3.36 -13.39
C ALA A 262 2.92 2.41 -14.54
N ARG A 263 2.99 2.87 -15.80
CA ARG A 263 2.80 2.01 -16.98
C ARG A 263 3.86 0.91 -17.08
N ALA A 264 5.12 1.22 -16.85
CA ALA A 264 6.21 0.23 -16.86
C ALA A 264 6.10 -0.82 -15.73
N PHE A 265 5.47 -0.46 -14.61
CA PHE A 265 5.17 -1.38 -13.51
C PHE A 265 3.90 -2.20 -13.75
N ASN A 266 2.87 -1.64 -14.39
CA ASN A 266 1.60 -2.32 -14.67
C ASN A 266 1.64 -3.23 -15.89
N SER A 267 2.66 -3.11 -16.74
CA SER A 267 2.83 -4.01 -17.88
C SER A 267 3.19 -5.42 -17.41
N SER A 268 2.25 -6.33 -17.62
CA SER A 268 2.27 -7.74 -17.19
C SER A 268 2.85 -8.70 -18.24
N SER A 269 3.20 -8.19 -19.43
CA SER A 269 3.83 -8.98 -20.49
C SER A 269 5.18 -8.40 -20.94
N SER A 270 6.12 -9.29 -21.28
CA SER A 270 7.48 -8.93 -21.70
C SER A 270 7.50 -8.08 -22.98
N ASN A 271 6.55 -8.29 -23.91
CA ASN A 271 6.46 -7.53 -25.15
C ASN A 271 5.96 -6.10 -24.92
N GLN A 272 5.02 -5.89 -23.98
CA GLN A 272 4.54 -4.54 -23.63
C GLN A 272 5.58 -3.75 -22.84
N LEU A 273 6.39 -4.43 -22.02
CA LEU A 273 7.58 -3.80 -21.46
C LEU A 273 8.53 -3.39 -22.55
N ALA A 274 8.95 -4.32 -23.40
CA ALA A 274 9.94 -4.05 -24.44
C ALA A 274 9.55 -2.84 -25.29
N SER A 275 8.27 -2.69 -25.68
CA SER A 275 7.79 -1.49 -26.38
C SER A 275 7.84 -0.22 -25.53
N THR A 276 7.47 -0.30 -24.24
CA THR A 276 7.58 0.84 -23.31
C THR A 276 9.05 1.27 -23.08
N PHE A 277 9.98 0.32 -23.14
CA PHE A 277 11.42 0.56 -23.02
C PHE A 277 12.06 1.06 -24.32
N ASP A 278 11.59 0.60 -25.50
CA ASP A 278 12.03 1.11 -26.80
C ASP A 278 11.56 2.56 -27.02
N ASP A 279 10.37 2.91 -26.53
CA ASP A 279 9.83 4.26 -26.58
C ASP A 279 10.45 5.22 -25.55
N MET A 280 11.31 4.71 -24.63
CA MET A 280 11.91 5.52 -23.57
C MET A 280 13.37 5.91 -23.88
N PRO A 281 13.69 7.21 -23.90
CA PRO A 281 15.05 7.70 -24.11
C PRO A 281 15.91 7.55 -22.84
N LEU A 282 16.31 6.31 -22.53
CA LEU A 282 17.02 5.95 -21.29
C LEU A 282 18.38 6.67 -21.14
N LEU A 283 19.07 6.91 -22.26
CA LEU A 283 20.31 7.66 -22.28
C LEU A 283 20.08 9.12 -21.87
N GLU A 284 19.00 9.72 -22.37
CA GLU A 284 18.61 11.09 -22.09
C GLU A 284 18.21 11.26 -20.62
N GLU A 285 17.53 10.27 -20.03
CA GLU A 285 17.24 10.27 -18.60
C GLU A 285 18.50 10.10 -17.74
N LEU A 286 19.47 9.28 -18.17
CA LEU A 286 20.78 9.19 -17.52
C LEU A 286 21.55 10.52 -17.59
N VAL A 287 21.57 11.17 -18.75
CA VAL A 287 22.20 12.50 -18.95
C VAL A 287 21.48 13.58 -18.14
N ARG A 288 20.15 13.54 -18.10
CA ARG A 288 19.34 14.46 -17.29
C ARG A 288 19.61 14.27 -15.80
N ALA A 289 19.68 13.03 -15.32
CA ALA A 289 20.04 12.71 -13.94
C ALA A 289 21.47 13.19 -13.63
N PHE A 290 22.43 12.99 -14.55
CA PHE A 290 23.79 13.53 -14.41
C PHE A 290 23.79 15.05 -14.27
N SER A 291 23.00 15.77 -15.08
CA SER A 291 22.97 17.23 -15.08
C SER A 291 22.24 17.85 -13.87
N ARG A 292 21.11 17.26 -13.45
CA ARG A 292 20.22 17.87 -12.45
C ARG A 292 20.36 17.24 -11.07
N GLU A 293 20.58 15.93 -10.98
CA GLU A 293 20.63 15.20 -9.72
C GLU A 293 21.69 14.08 -9.69
N PRO A 294 23.00 14.42 -9.72
CA PRO A 294 24.10 13.45 -9.79
C PRO A 294 24.06 12.39 -8.68
N LYS A 295 23.49 12.73 -7.51
CA LYS A 295 23.33 11.79 -6.39
C LYS A 295 22.49 10.56 -6.75
N ARG A 296 21.58 10.64 -7.73
CA ARG A 296 20.78 9.50 -8.20
C ARG A 296 21.65 8.47 -8.89
N LEU A 297 22.61 8.90 -9.70
CA LEU A 297 23.53 7.99 -10.39
C LEU A 297 24.44 7.22 -9.42
N ARG A 298 24.71 7.75 -8.23
CA ARG A 298 25.40 6.99 -7.16
C ARG A 298 24.58 5.78 -6.69
N LYS A 299 23.24 5.86 -6.69
CA LYS A 299 22.38 4.71 -6.36
C LYS A 299 22.46 3.65 -7.46
N VAL A 300 22.49 4.08 -8.72
CA VAL A 300 22.67 3.19 -9.88
C VAL A 300 24.06 2.53 -9.86
N GLN A 301 25.11 3.27 -9.49
CA GLN A 301 26.46 2.68 -9.32
C GLN A 301 26.45 1.57 -8.26
N ARG A 302 25.82 1.79 -7.10
CA ARG A 302 25.72 0.76 -6.05
C ARG A 302 25.01 -0.49 -6.54
N LEU A 303 23.90 -0.33 -7.28
CA LEU A 303 23.18 -1.44 -7.89
C LEU A 303 24.08 -2.25 -8.84
N ILE A 304 24.85 -1.57 -9.70
CA ILE A 304 25.75 -2.23 -10.64
C ILE A 304 26.89 -2.94 -9.90
N ASP A 305 27.44 -2.33 -8.86
CA ASP A 305 28.47 -2.93 -8.02
C ASP A 305 27.94 -4.20 -7.33
N ASP A 306 26.71 -4.16 -6.81
CA ASP A 306 26.06 -5.29 -6.14
C ASP A 306 25.77 -6.45 -7.11
N ILE A 307 25.35 -6.15 -8.35
CA ILE A 307 25.17 -7.17 -9.40
C ILE A 307 26.52 -7.77 -9.82
N THR A 308 27.55 -6.94 -9.97
CA THR A 308 28.86 -7.37 -10.51
C THR A 308 29.68 -8.18 -9.50
N LYS A 309 29.52 -7.96 -8.19
CA LYS A 309 30.30 -8.65 -7.15
C LYS A 309 29.91 -10.11 -6.95
N ASP A 310 28.64 -10.46 -7.11
CA ASP A 310 28.12 -11.71 -6.55
C ASP A 310 27.77 -12.79 -7.59
N CYS A 311 27.28 -12.50 -8.81
CA CYS A 311 26.91 -13.51 -9.83
C CYS A 311 26.63 -12.92 -11.24
N GLU A 312 26.66 -13.80 -12.27
CA GLU A 312 26.19 -13.68 -13.68
C GLU A 312 25.67 -12.33 -14.19
N ALA A 313 26.50 -11.29 -14.13
CA ALA A 313 26.19 -9.94 -14.64
C ALA A 313 25.69 -9.97 -16.10
N ASP A 314 26.17 -10.91 -16.92
CA ASP A 314 25.78 -11.06 -18.32
C ASP A 314 24.32 -11.51 -18.55
N LYS A 315 23.69 -12.14 -17.55
CA LYS A 315 22.27 -12.52 -17.61
C LYS A 315 21.35 -11.38 -17.18
N ILE A 316 21.83 -10.50 -16.30
CA ILE A 316 21.02 -9.43 -15.70
C ILE A 316 21.23 -8.10 -16.43
N LEU A 317 22.46 -7.78 -16.82
CA LEU A 317 22.77 -6.54 -17.51
C LEU A 317 22.56 -6.68 -19.03
N PRO A 318 21.98 -5.67 -19.70
CA PRO A 318 21.95 -5.63 -21.16
C PRO A 318 23.37 -5.60 -21.74
N ALA A 319 23.55 -6.19 -22.91
CA ALA A 319 24.83 -6.19 -23.61
C ALA A 319 25.31 -4.76 -23.87
N GLY A 320 26.57 -4.46 -23.57
CA GLY A 320 27.17 -3.14 -23.76
C GLY A 320 26.78 -2.09 -22.71
N PHE A 321 25.87 -2.39 -21.77
CA PHE A 321 25.47 -1.43 -20.73
C PHE A 321 26.63 -1.03 -19.81
N LEU A 322 27.50 -1.98 -19.43
CA LEU A 322 28.68 -1.67 -18.62
C LEU A 322 29.63 -0.71 -19.33
N SER A 323 29.81 -0.84 -20.65
CA SER A 323 30.65 0.07 -21.44
C SER A 323 30.07 1.48 -21.47
N LEU A 324 28.74 1.61 -21.63
CA LEU A 324 28.05 2.88 -21.50
C LEU A 324 28.23 3.47 -20.10
N TRP A 325 28.05 2.65 -19.07
CA TRP A 325 28.12 3.08 -17.67
C TRP A 325 29.52 3.57 -17.26
N GLN A 326 30.59 2.99 -17.82
CA GLN A 326 31.95 3.46 -17.60
C GLN A 326 32.13 4.94 -17.96
N VAL A 327 31.52 5.41 -19.05
CA VAL A 327 31.57 6.82 -19.47
C VAL A 327 30.93 7.72 -18.42
N PHE A 328 29.77 7.33 -17.88
CA PHE A 328 29.11 8.07 -16.80
C PHE A 328 29.93 8.05 -15.51
N ASN A 329 30.57 6.94 -15.17
CA ASN A 329 31.39 6.82 -13.96
C ASN A 329 32.63 7.72 -14.03
N GLU A 330 33.30 7.80 -15.18
CA GLU A 330 34.39 8.75 -15.41
C GLU A 330 33.91 10.20 -15.31
N ALA A 331 32.79 10.53 -15.96
CA ALA A 331 32.21 11.87 -15.90
C ALA A 331 31.83 12.29 -14.47
N MET A 332 31.30 11.37 -13.66
CA MET A 332 30.97 11.64 -12.24
C MET A 332 32.20 11.92 -11.38
N LYS A 333 33.32 11.22 -11.60
CA LYS A 333 34.58 11.48 -10.87
C LYS A 333 35.12 12.88 -11.16
N HIS A 334 34.93 13.40 -12.36
CA HIS A 334 35.34 14.75 -12.74
C HIS A 334 34.41 15.85 -12.22
N HIS A 335 33.15 15.53 -11.91
CA HIS A 335 32.16 16.49 -11.44
C HIS A 335 32.17 16.69 -9.90
N ASP A 336 32.78 15.76 -9.14
CA ASP A 336 32.96 15.88 -7.68
C ASP A 336 34.26 16.63 -7.29
N HIS A 337 35.00 17.17 -8.28
CA HIS A 337 36.14 18.09 -8.13
C HIS A 337 35.76 19.52 -8.54
#